data_AF-C5LVH1-F1
#
_entry.id   AF-C5LVH1-F1
#
_cell.length_a   1.000
_cell.length_b   1.000
_cell.length_c   1.000
_cell.angle_alpha   90.00
_cell.angle_beta   90.00
_cell.angle_gamma   90.00
#
_symmetry.space_group_name_H-M   'P 1'
#
loop_
_entity.id
_entity.type
_entity.pdbx_description
1 polymer ?
#
loop_
_entity_poly.entity_id
_entity_poly.type
_entity_poly.pdbx_seq_one_letter_code
_entity_poly.pdbx_strand_id
1 'polypeptide(L)' 'MATISLVPPLKLPPLCLRKGQQASGDDMDYRLGRNIGALIDETLGVLEKHGGEDAFINIKYMVPTYESQVLN' A
#
# COMPACT_ATOMS: atom_id res chain seq x y z
N MET A 1 -4.34 12.97 -54.56
CA MET A 1 -4.02 14.40 -54.31
C MET A 1 -5.25 15.05 -53.72
N ALA A 2 -5.08 15.69 -52.56
CA ALA A 2 -6.04 16.54 -51.82
C ALA A 2 -7.22 15.89 -51.08
N THR A 3 -7.03 15.62 -49.78
CA THR A 3 -8.04 15.88 -48.74
C THR A 3 -7.35 16.42 -47.48
N ILE A 4 -7.17 17.75 -47.39
CA ILE A 4 -6.86 18.41 -46.12
C ILE A 4 -8.18 19.02 -45.64
N SER A 5 -8.87 18.30 -44.74
CA SER A 5 -9.99 18.83 -43.97
C SER A 5 -9.55 19.06 -42.53
N LEU A 6 -9.21 20.31 -42.27
CA LEU A 6 -9.47 21.11 -41.07
C LEU A 6 -9.75 20.38 -39.74
N VAL A 7 -8.73 20.24 -38.89
CA VAL A 7 -8.92 20.32 -37.42
C VAL A 7 -7.76 21.13 -36.85
N PRO A 8 -8.00 22.31 -36.24
CA PRO A 8 -6.94 23.09 -35.60
C PRO A 8 -6.40 22.35 -34.35
N PRO A 9 -5.09 22.38 -34.06
CA PRO A 9 -4.60 21.89 -32.78
C PRO A 9 -5.07 22.86 -31.69
N LEU A 10 -6.08 22.45 -30.93
CA LEU A 10 -6.43 23.10 -29.67
C LEU A 10 -5.21 23.05 -28.76
N LYS A 11 -4.47 24.16 -28.71
CA LYS A 11 -3.43 24.40 -27.70
C LYS A 11 -4.13 24.70 -26.38
N LEU A 12 -4.46 23.65 -25.64
CA LEU A 12 -4.83 23.81 -24.23
C LEU A 12 -3.56 24.25 -23.46
N PRO A 13 -3.65 25.29 -22.61
CA PRO A 13 -2.56 25.62 -21.70
C PRO A 13 -2.36 24.46 -20.71
N PRO A 14 -1.14 24.22 -20.21
CA PRO A 14 -0.90 23.23 -19.17
C PRO A 14 -1.50 23.75 -17.86
N LEU A 15 -2.79 23.52 -17.63
CA LEU A 15 -3.36 23.46 -16.29
C LEU A 15 -2.99 22.10 -15.67
N CYS A 16 -1.69 21.88 -15.51
CA CYS A 16 -1.14 20.89 -14.60
C CYS A 16 -1.10 21.47 -13.18
N LEU A 17 -2.25 21.83 -12.62
CA LEU A 17 -2.41 21.87 -11.17
C LEU A 17 -2.98 20.51 -10.77
N ARG A 18 -2.09 19.52 -10.86
CA ARG A 18 -2.32 18.12 -10.51
C ARG A 18 -2.85 18.07 -9.08
N LYS A 19 -4.09 17.58 -8.95
CA LYS A 19 -4.70 16.95 -7.78
C LYS A 19 -3.70 16.76 -6.62
N GLY A 20 -3.62 17.77 -5.77
CA GLY A 20 -3.19 17.63 -4.39
C GLY A 20 -4.37 17.16 -3.54
N GLN A 21 -5.12 16.17 -3.99
CA GLN A 21 -5.83 15.32 -3.03
C GLN A 21 -4.76 14.37 -2.52
N GLN A 22 -4.01 14.86 -1.53
CA GLN A 22 -3.47 13.96 -0.53
C GLN A 22 -4.64 13.05 -0.18
N ALA A 23 -4.47 11.74 -0.37
CA ALA A 23 -5.35 10.80 0.26
C ALA A 23 -5.30 11.21 1.73
N SER A 24 -6.35 11.88 2.18
CA SER A 24 -6.61 12.12 3.59
C SER A 24 -6.41 10.76 4.20
N GLY A 25 -5.31 10.61 4.93
CA GLY A 25 -5.10 9.51 5.82
C GLY A 25 -6.35 9.55 6.69
N ASP A 26 -7.29 8.66 6.35
CA ASP A 26 -8.52 8.54 7.09
C ASP A 26 -8.10 8.41 8.53
N ASP A 27 -8.67 9.31 9.32
CA ASP A 27 -8.48 9.52 10.74
C ASP A 27 -8.90 8.25 11.48
N MET A 28 -8.11 7.19 11.29
CA MET A 28 -8.21 5.92 11.98
C MET A 28 -7.54 6.11 13.33
N ASP A 29 -8.20 6.97 14.12
CA ASP A 29 -8.26 6.94 15.56
C ASP A 29 -7.00 6.38 16.24
N TYR A 30 -5.93 7.16 16.17
CA TYR A 30 -4.68 7.00 16.91
C TYR A 30 -4.87 7.17 18.43
N ARG A 31 -6.10 7.02 18.95
CA ARG A 31 -6.48 7.34 20.34
C ARG A 31 -5.88 6.40 21.39
N LEU A 32 -5.14 5.38 20.96
CA LEU A 32 -4.46 4.46 21.87
C LEU A 32 -3.02 4.11 21.48
N GLY A 33 -2.32 4.94 20.70
CA GLY A 33 -0.85 4.98 20.59
C GLY A 33 -0.11 3.70 20.14
N ARG A 34 -0.81 2.59 19.87
CA ARG A 34 -0.23 1.39 19.26
C ARG A 34 -0.29 1.57 17.76
N ASN A 35 0.87 1.75 17.15
CA ASN A 35 1.02 1.64 15.70
C ASN A 35 0.45 0.29 15.26
N ILE A 36 -0.61 0.30 14.46
CA ILE A 36 -1.28 -0.91 13.97
C ILE A 36 -0.26 -1.86 13.30
N GLY A 37 0.76 -1.32 12.63
CA GLY A 37 1.87 -2.10 12.09
C GLY A 37 2.58 -2.95 13.15
N ALA A 38 2.91 -2.38 14.31
CA ALA A 38 3.55 -3.10 15.40
C ALA A 38 2.64 -4.21 15.99
N LEU A 39 1.32 -3.97 16.03
CA LEU A 39 0.35 -4.98 16.49
C LEU A 39 0.23 -6.14 15.49
N ILE A 40 0.27 -5.82 14.19
CA ILE A 40 0.26 -6.82 13.12
C ILE A 40 1.52 -7.69 13.23
N ASP A 41 2.69 -7.07 13.37
CA ASP A 41 3.96 -7.78 13.50
C ASP A 41 3.97 -8.68 14.75
N GLU A 42 3.54 -8.17 15.91
CA GLU A 42 3.41 -8.94 17.16
C GLU A 42 2.47 -10.16 16.97
N THR A 43 1.34 -9.95 16.28
CA THR A 43 0.35 -11.02 16.05
C THR A 43 0.89 -12.09 15.12
N LEU A 44 1.56 -11.69 14.03
CA LEU A 44 2.17 -12.63 13.08
C LEU A 44 3.31 -13.43 13.73
N GLY A 45 4.09 -12.83 14.63
CA GLY A 45 5.11 -13.53 15.42
C GLY A 45 4.50 -14.58 16.35
N VAL A 46 3.37 -14.28 17.00
CA VAL A 46 2.64 -15.27 17.82
C VAL A 46 2.08 -16.40 16.97
N LEU A 47 1.55 -16.11 15.78
CA LEU A 47 1.04 -17.10 14.83
C LEU A 47 2.15 -18.03 14.32
N GLU A 48 3.31 -17.48 14.00
CA GLU A 48 4.48 -18.27 13.59
C GLU A 48 4.93 -19.21 14.74
N LYS A 49 5.04 -18.68 15.96
CA LYS A 49 5.49 -19.42 17.14
C LYS A 49 4.57 -20.59 17.52
N HIS A 50 3.26 -20.45 17.35
CA HIS A 50 2.27 -21.47 17.73
C HIS A 50 1.73 -22.28 16.53
N GLY A 51 1.97 -21.83 15.31
CA GLY A 51 1.40 -22.41 14.10
C GLY A 51 2.14 -23.65 13.56
N GLY A 52 3.32 -23.97 14.11
CA GLY A 52 4.11 -25.14 13.70
C GLY A 52 5.10 -24.87 12.57
N GLU A 53 5.71 -25.94 12.04
CA GLU A 53 6.86 -25.89 11.12
C GLU A 53 6.56 -25.13 9.80
N ASP A 54 5.33 -25.23 9.29
CA ASP A 54 4.90 -24.59 8.04
C ASP A 54 4.30 -23.19 8.23
N ALA A 55 4.20 -22.70 9.47
CA ALA A 55 3.53 -21.42 9.75
C ALA A 55 4.21 -20.25 9.05
N PHE A 56 5.54 -20.21 9.06
CA PHE A 56 6.32 -19.16 8.42
C PHE A 56 6.06 -19.10 6.91
N ILE A 57 6.06 -20.25 6.24
CA ILE A 57 5.84 -20.34 4.79
C ILE A 57 4.44 -19.84 4.44
N ASN A 58 3.42 -20.27 5.18
CA ASN A 58 2.03 -19.85 4.98
C ASN A 58 1.84 -18.33 5.21
N ILE A 59 2.51 -17.76 6.22
CA ILE A 59 2.50 -16.32 6.47
C ILE A 59 3.18 -15.58 5.33
N LYS A 60 4.34 -16.06 4.84
CA LYS A 60 5.07 -15.45 3.72
C LYS A 60 4.25 -15.43 2.42
N TYR A 61 3.42 -16.45 2.20
CA TYR A 61 2.50 -16.49 1.06
C TYR A 61 1.39 -15.43 1.15
N MET A 62 0.91 -15.12 2.35
CA MET A 62 -0.15 -14.13 2.57
C MET A 62 0.40 -12.70 2.66
N VAL A 63 1.54 -12.53 3.31
CA VAL A 63 2.19 -11.24 3.58
C VAL A 63 3.68 -11.35 3.17
N PRO A 64 4.01 -11.03 1.90
CA PRO A 64 5.38 -11.21 1.39
C PRO A 64 6.42 -10.31 2.08
N THR A 65 5.97 -9.22 2.71
CA THR A 65 6.81 -8.28 3.46
C THR A 65 7.08 -8.69 4.91
N TYR A 66 6.46 -9.77 5.41
CA TYR A 66 6.70 -10.24 6.76
C TYR A 66 8.12 -10.84 6.90
N GLU A 67 8.78 -10.50 8.00
CA GLU A 67 10.08 -11.01 8.42
C GLU A 67 9.91 -11.79 9.73
N SER A 68 10.52 -12.97 9.83
CA SER A 68 10.40 -13.82 11.02
C SER A 68 10.96 -13.11 12.24
N GLN A 69 10.15 -13.04 13.30
CA GLN A 69 10.56 -12.49 14.60
C GLN A 69 11.10 -13.55 15.57
N VAL A 70 11.05 -14.84 15.18
CA VAL A 70 11.35 -15.98 16.06
C VAL A 70 12.83 -16.40 15.98
N LEU A 71 13.55 -16.02 14.92
CA LEU A 71 14.93 -16.43 14.64
C LEU A 71 16.02 -15.48 15.21
N ASN A 72 15.72 -14.67 16.22
CA ASN A 72 16.68 -13.75 16.84
C ASN A 72 17.06 -14.14 18.27
#